data_AF-A0A965MV25-F1
#
_entry.id   AF-A0A965MV25-F1
#
_cell.length_a   1.000
_cell.length_b   1.000
_cell.length_c   1.000
_cell.angle_alpha   90.00
_cell.angle_beta   90.00
_cell.angle_gamma   90.00
#
_symmetry.space_group_name_H-M   'P 1'
#
loop_
_entity.id
_entity.type
_entity.pdbx_description
1 polymer ?
#
loop_
_entity_poly.entity_id
_entity_poly.type
_entity_poly.pdbx_seq_one_letter_code
_entity_poly.pdbx_strand_id
1 'polypeptide(L)'
;MGVIDEHGRPEPPYAADETTMLLGFLNWQRSTLEWKTRGLDETGLRATTAASSMTLAGILKHMAWVEDHWFSYVLLNSDRD
;
A
#
# COMPACT_ATOMS: atom_id res chain seq x y z
N MET A 1 -2.89 -19.48 -4.19
CA MET A 1 -3.49 -18.37 -3.42
C MET A 1 -2.80 -18.36 -2.07
N GLY A 2 -2.19 -17.25 -1.67
CA GLY A 2 -1.54 -17.14 -0.36
C GLY A 2 -2.55 -17.25 0.79
N VAL A 3 -2.07 -17.50 2.00
CA VAL A 3 -2.90 -17.46 3.22
C VAL A 3 -3.45 -16.04 3.35
N ILE A 4 -4.74 -15.91 3.67
CA ILE A 4 -5.39 -14.63 3.95
C ILE A 4 -5.53 -14.51 5.47
N ASP A 5 -5.06 -13.41 6.05
CA ASP A 5 -5.18 -13.16 7.48
C ASP A 5 -6.61 -12.75 7.88
N GLU A 6 -6.85 -12.61 9.19
CA GLU A 6 -8.15 -12.23 9.75
C GLU A 6 -8.66 -10.84 9.31
N HIS A 7 -7.80 -10.01 8.70
CA HIS A 7 -8.13 -8.69 8.19
C HIS A 7 -8.38 -8.70 6.67
N GLY A 8 -8.28 -9.86 6.02
CA GLY A 8 -8.43 -10.00 4.58
C GLY A 8 -7.16 -9.66 3.79
N ARG A 9 -5.99 -9.61 4.43
CA ARG A 9 -4.72 -9.31 3.77
C ARG A 9 -4.02 -10.60 3.32
N PRO A 10 -3.47 -10.66 2.10
CA PRO A 10 -2.67 -11.79 1.68
C PRO A 10 -1.32 -11.78 2.41
N GLU A 11 -1.04 -12.83 3.16
CA GLU A 11 0.25 -13.00 3.82
C GLU A 11 1.35 -13.17 2.77
N PRO A 12 2.47 -12.42 2.90
CA PRO A 12 3.65 -12.65 2.08
C PRO A 12 4.15 -14.09 2.26
N PRO A 13 4.74 -14.70 1.21
CA PRO A 13 5.34 -16.01 1.34
C PRO A 13 6.45 -15.98 2.40
N TYR A 14 6.58 -17.07 3.16
CA TYR A 14 7.64 -17.18 4.18
C TYR A 14 9.04 -17.25 3.56
N ALA A 15 9.16 -17.89 2.40
CA ALA A 15 10.38 -17.95 1.59
C ALA A 15 10.00 -18.14 0.12
N ALA A 16 10.57 -17.31 -0.76
CA ALA A 16 10.42 -17.39 -2.21
C ALA A 16 11.62 -16.68 -2.89
N ASP A 17 11.65 -16.67 -4.22
CA ASP A 17 12.58 -15.81 -4.96
C ASP A 17 12.32 -14.32 -4.67
N GLU A 18 13.32 -13.49 -4.96
CA GLU A 18 13.31 -12.06 -4.65
C GLU A 18 12.06 -11.33 -5.19
N THR A 19 11.69 -11.59 -6.45
CA THR A 19 10.55 -10.92 -7.08
C THR A 19 9.24 -11.33 -6.42
N THR A 20 9.06 -12.63 -6.19
CA THR A 20 7.89 -13.16 -5.50
C THR A 20 7.78 -12.63 -4.06
N MET A 21 8.90 -12.51 -3.34
CA MET A 21 8.93 -11.93 -1.99
C MET A 21 8.51 -10.46 -2.00
N LEU A 22 9.10 -9.64 -2.88
CA LEU A 22 8.82 -8.21 -2.97
C LEU A 22 7.36 -7.92 -3.36
N LEU A 23 6.83 -8.64 -4.35
CA LEU A 23 5.42 -8.51 -4.75
C LEU A 23 4.46 -8.98 -3.65
N GLY A 24 4.83 -10.03 -2.91
CA GLY A 24 4.08 -10.50 -1.74
C GLY A 24 3.94 -9.42 -0.67
N PHE A 25 5.06 -8.79 -0.27
CA PHE A 25 5.04 -7.69 0.68
C PHE A 25 4.30 -6.45 0.16
N LEU A 26 4.47 -6.11 -1.12
CA LEU A 26 3.74 -4.99 -1.73
C LEU A 26 2.22 -5.19 -1.63
N ASN A 27 1.73 -6.39 -1.95
CA ASN A 27 0.30 -6.71 -1.85
C ASN A 27 -0.20 -6.70 -0.40
N TRP A 28 0.61 -7.15 0.55
CA TRP A 28 0.27 -7.08 1.97
C TRP A 28 0.17 -5.62 2.47
N GLN A 29 1.06 -4.74 2.04
CA GLN A 29 1.01 -3.31 2.39
C GLN A 29 -0.20 -2.61 1.76
N ARG A 30 -0.50 -2.86 0.48
CA ARG A 30 -1.73 -2.36 -0.18
C ARG A 30 -2.99 -2.78 0.57
N SER A 31 -3.05 -4.06 0.94
CA SER A 31 -4.19 -4.61 1.69
C SER A 31 -4.28 -4.06 3.12
N THR A 32 -3.15 -3.64 3.71
CA THR A 32 -3.16 -2.97 5.02
C THR A 32 -3.81 -1.60 4.93
N LEU A 33 -3.47 -0.80 3.91
CA LEU A 33 -4.09 0.51 3.71
C LEU A 33 -5.58 0.38 3.42
N GLU A 34 -5.95 -0.59 2.58
CA GLU A 34 -7.36 -0.90 2.31
C GLU A 34 -8.09 -1.28 3.59
N TRP A 35 -7.58 -2.24 4.39
CA TRP A 35 -8.19 -2.64 5.65
C TRP A 35 -8.37 -1.45 6.61
N LYS A 36 -7.34 -0.62 6.79
CA LYS A 36 -7.38 0.52 7.71
C LYS A 36 -8.34 1.63 7.28
N THR A 37 -8.71 1.68 6.01
CA THR A 37 -9.58 2.73 5.46
C THR A 37 -10.93 2.21 4.98
N ARG A 38 -11.17 0.90 5.04
CA ARG A 38 -12.42 0.26 4.64
C ARG A 38 -13.59 0.81 5.43
N GLY A 39 -14.64 1.23 4.72
CA GLY A 39 -15.89 1.69 5.32
C GLY A 39 -15.82 3.10 5.94
N LEU A 40 -14.70 3.81 5.81
CA LEU A 40 -14.63 5.21 6.21
C LEU A 40 -15.40 6.10 5.24
N ASP A 41 -16.15 7.05 5.81
CA ASP A 41 -16.75 8.15 5.06
C ASP A 41 -15.75 9.31 4.89
N GLU A 42 -16.21 10.43 4.32
CA GLU A 42 -15.37 11.60 4.11
C GLU A 42 -14.77 12.13 5.42
N THR A 43 -15.54 12.15 6.51
CA THR A 43 -15.07 12.60 7.82
C THR A 43 -13.97 11.69 8.34
N GLY A 44 -14.16 10.38 8.26
CA GLY A 44 -13.16 9.38 8.63
C GLY A 44 -11.87 9.54 7.83
N LEU A 45 -11.98 9.75 6.52
CA LEU A 45 -10.83 9.94 5.62
C LEU A 45 -10.06 11.24 5.87
N ARG A 46 -10.70 12.26 6.47
CA ARG A 46 -10.07 13.52 6.89
C ARG A 46 -9.34 13.42 8.23
N ALA A 47 -9.52 12.33 8.98
CA ALA A 47 -8.80 12.14 10.24
C ALA A 47 -7.29 12.03 10.00
N THR A 48 -6.50 12.56 10.93
CA THR A 48 -5.06 12.30 11.05
C THR A 48 -4.83 11.28 12.15
N THR A 49 -3.70 10.57 12.10
CA THR A 49 -3.27 9.69 13.19
C THR A 49 -2.12 10.34 13.92
N ALA A 50 -1.93 10.11 15.22
CA ALA A 50 -0.88 10.79 15.98
C ALA A 50 0.54 10.61 15.41
N ALA A 51 0.76 9.59 14.57
CA ALA A 51 2.05 9.32 13.93
C ALA A 51 2.30 10.15 12.65
N SER A 52 1.29 10.76 12.04
CA SER A 52 1.42 11.48 10.76
C SER A 52 0.63 12.80 10.75
N SER A 53 1.23 13.84 10.17
CA SER A 53 0.52 15.10 9.90
C SER A 53 -0.45 15.00 8.71
N MET A 54 -0.41 13.92 7.93
CA MET A 54 -1.30 13.69 6.79
C MET A 54 -2.62 13.07 7.22
N THR A 55 -3.69 13.44 6.53
CA THR A 55 -4.99 12.75 6.66
C THR A 55 -4.88 11.32 6.12
N LEU A 56 -5.80 10.43 6.51
CA LEU A 56 -5.88 9.08 5.95
C LEU A 56 -6.03 9.10 4.42
N ALA A 57 -6.85 10.00 3.87
CA ALA A 57 -6.93 10.24 2.43
C ALA A 57 -5.59 10.69 1.82
N GLY A 58 -4.87 11.57 2.53
CA GLY A 58 -3.55 12.04 2.13
C GLY A 58 -2.54 10.90 2.06
N ILE A 59 -2.53 10.02 3.06
CA ILE A 59 -1.66 8.83 3.08
C ILE A 59 -2.00 7.90 1.91
N LEU A 60 -3.29 7.61 1.66
CA LEU A 60 -3.69 6.79 0.51
C LEU A 60 -3.18 7.37 -0.81
N LYS A 61 -3.39 8.67 -1.03
CA LYS A 61 -2.91 9.36 -2.23
C LYS A 61 -1.39 9.33 -2.33
N HIS A 62 -0.70 9.58 -1.23
CA HIS A 62 0.76 9.58 -1.18
C HIS A 62 1.32 8.20 -1.53
N MET A 63 0.79 7.13 -0.94
CA MET A 63 1.28 5.78 -1.20
C MET A 63 0.99 5.32 -2.63
N ALA A 64 -0.16 5.68 -3.20
CA ALA A 64 -0.44 5.46 -4.62
C ALA A 64 0.56 6.19 -5.53
N TRP A 65 0.91 7.44 -5.18
CA TRP A 65 1.93 8.20 -5.91
C TRP A 65 3.35 7.62 -5.75
N VAL A 66 3.73 7.19 -4.54
CA VAL A 66 5.03 6.56 -4.28
C VAL A 66 5.18 5.31 -5.12
N GLU A 67 4.14 4.48 -5.17
CA GLU A 67 4.12 3.26 -5.97
C GLU A 67 4.29 3.56 -7.46
N ASP A 68 3.47 4.47 -8.02
CA ASP A 68 3.63 4.93 -9.41
C ASP A 68 5.05 5.48 -9.66
N HIS A 69 5.60 6.25 -8.73
CA HIS A 69 6.94 6.81 -8.87
C HIS A 69 8.01 5.71 -9.02
N TRP A 70 7.99 4.72 -8.13
CA TRP A 70 8.95 3.62 -8.15
C TRP A 70 8.82 2.76 -9.39
N PHE A 71 7.59 2.44 -9.83
CA PHE A 71 7.40 1.60 -11.02
C PHE A 71 7.70 2.36 -12.31
N SER A 72 7.11 3.53 -12.49
CA SER A 72 7.18 4.27 -13.76
C SER A 72 8.57 4.87 -13.97
N TYR A 73 9.22 5.40 -12.93
CA TYR A 73 10.44 6.20 -13.09
C TYR A 73 11.69 5.52 -12.56
N VAL A 74 11.60 4.73 -11.49
CA VAL A 74 12.80 4.06 -10.94
C VAL A 74 13.03 2.71 -11.61
N LEU A 75 11.99 1.88 -11.73
CA LEU A 75 12.11 0.55 -12.31
C LEU A 75 12.13 0.59 -13.84
N LEU A 76 11.16 1.29 -14.44
CA LEU A 76 11.03 1.38 -15.90
C LEU A 76 11.89 2.47 -16.53
N ASN A 77 12.51 3.33 -15.71
CA ASN A 77 13.32 4.47 -16.16
C ASN A 77 12.61 5.33 -17.21
N SER A 78 11.30 5.56 -17.03
CA SER A 78 10.56 6.52 -17.85
C SER A 78 10.98 7.93 -17.45
N ASP A 79 11.14 8.83 -18.42
CA ASP A 79 11.37 10.24 -18.12
C ASP A 79 10.10 10.89 -17.57
N ARG A 80 10.27 11.84 -16.63
CA ARG A 80 9.19 12.68 -16.14
C ARG A 80 9.24 13.99 -16.92
N ASP A 81 8.37 14.13 -17.93
CA ASP A 81 8.17 15.40 -18.63
C ASP A 81 7.82 16.55 -17.67
#